data_AF-A0A095X1R7-F1
#
_entry.id   AF-A0A095X1R7-F1
#
_cell.length_a   1.000
_cell.length_b   1.000
_cell.length_c   1.000
_cell.angle_alpha   90.00
_cell.angle_beta   90.00
_cell.angle_gamma   90.00
#
_symmetry.space_group_name_H-M   'P 1'
#
loop_
_entity.id
_entity.type
_entity.pdbx_description
1 polymer ?
#
loop_
_entity_poly.entity_id
_entity_poly.type
_entity_poly.pdbx_seq_one_letter_code
_entity_poly.pdbx_strand_id
1 'polypeptide(L)' 'MSVTPNNAPLSARQAACLRWAALGKTSWETARILGVSESTVNFHLRNACARLGVRGRRAAAVEALQRGLLEPLTA' A
#
# COMPACT_ATOMS: atom_id res chain seq x y z
N MET A 1 -6.46 -23.21 16.44
CA MET A 1 -6.36 -21.77 16.73
C MET A 1 -6.63 -21.02 15.44
N SER A 2 -7.84 -20.51 15.26
CA SER A 2 -8.22 -19.72 14.09
C SER A 2 -7.56 -18.34 14.18
N VAL A 3 -6.45 -18.16 13.46
CA VAL A 3 -5.92 -16.84 13.17
C VAL A 3 -6.95 -16.15 12.29
N THR A 4 -7.83 -15.35 12.86
CA THR A 4 -8.66 -14.43 12.07
C THR A 4 -7.69 -13.49 11.36
N PRO A 5 -7.62 -13.48 10.01
CA PRO A 5 -6.82 -12.48 9.33
C PRO A 5 -7.35 -11.13 9.80
N ASN A 6 -6.47 -10.29 10.33
CA ASN A 6 -6.82 -8.96 10.80
C ASN A 6 -7.22 -8.15 9.56
N ASN A 7 -8.49 -8.29 9.15
CA ASN A 7 -9.10 -7.71 7.96
C ASN A 7 -9.42 -6.23 8.20
N ALA A 8 -8.54 -5.53 8.90
CA ALA A 8 -8.69 -4.11 9.13
C ALA A 8 -8.35 -3.42 7.79
N PRO A 9 -9.31 -2.73 7.14
CA PRO A 9 -9.11 -2.19 5.80
C PRO A 9 -7.99 -1.14 5.81
N LEU A 10 -7.15 -1.15 4.78
CA LEU A 10 -6.16 -0.09 4.56
C LEU A 10 -6.87 1.26 4.49
N SER A 11 -6.24 2.32 5.01
CA SER A 11 -6.78 3.66 4.80
C SER A 11 -6.71 4.03 3.31
N ALA A 12 -7.59 4.92 2.84
CA ALA A 12 -7.58 5.39 1.45
C ALA A 12 -6.19 5.90 1.01
N ARG A 13 -5.45 6.57 1.92
CA ARG A 13 -4.08 7.03 1.64
C ARG A 13 -3.07 5.89 1.56
N GLN A 14 -3.17 4.88 2.41
CA GLN A 14 -2.33 3.69 2.34
C GLN A 14 -2.58 2.92 1.03
N ALA A 15 -3.84 2.72 0.67
CA ALA A 15 -4.26 2.06 -0.56
C ALA A 15 -3.76 2.82 -1.80
N ALA A 16 -3.95 4.14 -1.84
CA ALA A 16 -3.45 4.98 -2.93
C ALA A 16 -1.92 4.91 -3.09
N CYS A 17 -1.17 4.96 -1.99
CA CYS A 17 0.29 4.83 -2.03
C CYS A 17 0.72 3.45 -2.55
N LEU A 18 0.06 2.38 -2.11
CA LEU A 18 0.35 1.03 -2.58
C LEU A 18 -0.03 0.83 -4.05
N ARG A 19 -1.13 1.42 -4.53
CA ARG A 19 -1.53 1.36 -5.94
C ARG A 19 -0.44 1.93 -6.85
N TRP A 20 0.08 3.12 -6.53
CA TRP A 20 1.18 3.71 -7.31
C TRP A 20 2.48 2.92 -7.17
N ALA A 21 2.77 2.37 -5.98
CA ALA A 21 3.89 1.47 -5.80
C ALA A 21 3.78 0.18 -6.66
N ALA A 22 2.57 -0.36 -6.80
CA ALA A 22 2.28 -1.54 -7.61
C ALA A 22 2.48 -1.25 -9.11
N LEU A 23 2.16 -0.02 -9.54
CA LEU A 23 2.43 0.50 -10.89
C LEU A 23 3.91 0.90 -11.10
N GLY A 24 4.80 0.62 -10.16
CA GLY A 24 6.24 0.88 -10.28
C GLY A 24 6.67 2.31 -9.98
N LYS A 25 5.77 3.18 -9.48
CA LYS A 25 6.12 4.56 -9.12
C LYS A 25 7.00 4.62 -7.88
N THR A 26 8.00 5.49 -7.93
CA THR A 26 8.85 5.84 -6.79
C THR A 26 8.05 6.61 -5.74
N SER A 27 8.57 6.73 -4.51
CA SER A 27 7.90 7.54 -3.47
C SER A 27 7.81 9.00 -3.87
N TRP A 28 8.84 9.53 -4.56
CA TRP A 28 8.85 10.89 -5.10
C TRP A 28 7.77 11.10 -6.18
N GLU A 29 7.67 10.22 -7.18
CA GLU A 29 6.60 10.31 -8.19
C GLU A 29 5.21 10.18 -7.55
N THR A 30 5.05 9.22 -6.63
CA THR A 30 3.79 9.01 -5.90
C THR A 30 3.39 10.26 -5.13
N ALA A 31 4.36 10.93 -4.49
CA ALA A 31 4.15 12.18 -3.76
C ALA A 31 3.67 13.29 -4.69
N ARG A 32 4.29 13.42 -5.86
CA ARG A 32 3.87 14.37 -6.89
C ARG A 32 2.45 14.11 -7.40
N ILE A 33 2.09 12.85 -7.60
CA ILE A 33 0.75 12.44 -8.06
C ILE A 33 -0.32 12.69 -6.99
N LEU A 34 -0.01 12.41 -5.72
CA LEU A 34 -0.96 12.51 -4.60
C LEU A 34 -1.02 13.90 -3.93
N GLY A 35 -0.18 14.84 -4.36
CA GLY A 35 -0.10 16.19 -3.81
C GLY A 35 0.39 16.24 -2.36
N VAL A 36 1.32 15.36 -1.98
CA VAL A 36 1.89 15.28 -0.62
C VAL A 36 3.42 15.24 -0.68
N SER A 37 4.10 15.22 0.46
CA SER A 37 5.55 15.04 0.50
C SER A 37 5.95 13.56 0.34
N GLU A 38 7.19 13.32 -0.09
CA GLU A 38 7.76 11.98 -0.16
C GLU A 38 7.81 11.29 1.22
N SER A 39 8.09 12.06 2.28
CA SER A 39 8.07 11.56 3.66
C SER A 39 6.67 11.08 4.08
N THR A 40 5.60 11.78 3.67
CA THR A 40 4.22 11.35 3.90
C THR A 40 3.89 10.05 3.17
N VAL A 41 4.34 9.89 1.91
CA VAL A 41 4.20 8.63 1.18
C VAL A 41 4.91 7.49 1.91
N ASN A 42 6.17 7.71 2.31
CA ASN A 42 6.96 6.71 3.03
C ASN A 42 6.31 6.34 4.37
N PHE A 43 5.74 7.30 5.10
CA PHE A 43 4.97 7.05 6.31
C PHE A 43 3.77 6.14 6.06
N HIS A 44 2.95 6.44 5.04
CA HIS A 44 1.80 5.60 4.69
C HIS A 44 2.21 4.20 4.23
N LEU A 45 3.28 4.06 3.43
CA LEU A 45 3.79 2.76 3.00
C LEU A 45 4.31 1.92 4.17
N ARG A 46 5.02 2.52 5.14
CA ARG A 46 5.48 1.81 6.34
C ARG A 46 4.31 1.31 7.18
N ASN A 47 3.28 2.14 7.36
CA ASN A 47 2.08 1.75 8.09
C ASN A 47 1.29 0.67 7.35
N ALA A 48 1.21 0.73 6.02
CA ALA A 48 0.58 -0.31 5.22
C ALA A 48 1.33 -1.64 5.33
N CYS A 49 2.67 -1.63 5.24
CA CYS A 49 3.52 -2.81 5.45
C CYS A 49 3.29 -3.44 6.82
N ALA A 50 3.28 -2.63 7.89
CA ALA A 50 3.04 -3.09 9.25
C ALA A 50 1.65 -3.74 9.41
N ARG A 51 0.62 -3.15 8.80
CA ARG A 51 -0.74 -3.70 8.82
C ARG A 51 -0.88 -5.00 8.05
N LEU A 52 -0.17 -5.12 6.93
CA LEU A 52 -0.19 -6.32 6.08
C LEU A 52 0.72 -7.43 6.63
N GLY A 53 1.60 -7.12 7.58
CA GLY A 53 2.54 -8.08 8.16
C GLY A 53 3.70 -8.44 7.21
N VAL A 54 4.03 -7.54 6.28
CA VAL A 54 5.06 -7.78 5.26
C VAL A 54 6.14 -6.70 5.31
N ARG A 55 7.31 -7.02 4.75
CA ARG A 55 8.43 -6.08 4.64
C ARG A 55 8.61 -5.62 3.21
N GLY A 56 8.52 -4.32 3.02
CA GLY A 56 8.80 -3.67 1.73
C GLY A 56 7.55 -3.42 0.89
N ARG A 57 7.61 -2.33 0.12
CA ARG A 57 6.45 -1.81 -0.64
C ARG A 57 5.92 -2.75 -1.72
N ARG A 58 6.79 -3.53 -2.38
CA ARG A 58 6.38 -4.48 -3.42
C ARG A 58 5.62 -5.66 -2.80
N ALA A 59 6.13 -6.23 -1.71
CA ALA A 59 5.44 -7.27 -0.96
C ALA A 59 4.09 -6.77 -0.44
N ALA A 60 4.04 -5.53 0.08
CA ALA A 60 2.78 -4.92 0.53
C ALA A 60 1.77 -4.72 -0.60
N ALA A 61 2.20 -4.34 -1.80
CA ALA A 61 1.31 -4.22 -2.95
C ALA A 61 0.72 -5.57 -3.36
N VAL A 62 1.56 -6.61 -3.45
CA VAL A 62 1.13 -7.98 -3.80
C VAL A 62 0.18 -8.52 -2.74
N GLU A 63 0.52 -8.40 -1.45
CA GLU A 63 -0.33 -8.87 -0.35
C GLU A 63 -1.70 -8.17 -0.35
N ALA A 64 -1.71 -6.86 -0.58
CA ALA A 64 -2.95 -6.11 -0.61
C ALA A 64 -3.84 -6.48 -1.80
N LEU A 65 -3.26 -6.81 -2.98
CA LEU A 65 -4.01 -7.37 -4.12
C LEU A 65 -4.55 -8.76 -3.80
N GLN A 66 -3.74 -9.65 -3.20
CA GLN A 66 -4.15 -11.01 -2.84
C GLN A 66 -5.27 -11.03 -1.80
N ARG A 67 -5.28 -10.07 -0.87
CA ARG A 67 -6.34 -9.90 0.13
C ARG A 67 -7.58 -9.13 -0.39
N GLY A 68 -7.60 -8.69 -1.65
CA GLY A 68 -8.70 -7.89 -2.20
C GLY A 68 -8.82 -6.49 -1.57
N LEU A 69 -7.73 -5.97 -0.98
CA LEU A 69 -7.67 -4.64 -0.36
C LEU A 69 -7.23 -3.55 -1.35
N LEU A 70 -6.81 -3.95 -2.54
CA LEU A 70 -6.55 -3.07 -3.68
C LEU A 70 -7.33 -3.60 -4.88
N GLU A 71 -7.89 -2.67 -5.66
CA GLU A 71 -8.42 -2.99 -6.97
C GLU A 71 -7.31 -3.55 -7.87
N PRO A 72 -7.61 -4.55 -8.72
CA PRO A 72 -6.69 -5.03 -9.74
C PRO A 72 -6.17 -3.87 -10.58
N LEU A 73 -4.89 -3.95 -10.97
CA LEU A 73 -4.30 -2.99 -11.90
C LEU A 73 -4.83 -3.27 -13.31
N THR A 74 -6.06 -2.83 -13.59
CA THR A 74 -6.61 -2.83 -14.94
C THR A 74 -6.04 -1.64 -15.72
N ALA A 75 -5.66 -1.90 -16.97
CA ALA A 75 -5.21 -0.90 -17.94
C ALA A 75 -6.38 -0.08 -18.47
#